data_AF-I4H5P4-F1
#
_entry.id   AF-I4H5P4-F1
#
_cell.length_a   1.000
_cell.length_b   1.000
_cell.length_c   1.000
_cell.angle_alpha   90.00
_cell.angle_beta   90.00
_cell.angle_gamma   90.00
#
_symmetry.space_group_name_H-M   'P 1'
#
loop_
_entity.id
_entity.type
_entity.pdbx_description
1 polymer ?
#
loop_
_entity_poly.entity_id
_entity_poly.type
_entity_poly.pdbx_seq_one_letter_code
_entity_poly.pdbx_strand_id
1 'polypeptide(L)'
;MTLPNSLEETILQAKAATQLAIESGARRVQVELVIPEIALQAQALALDFTSLFDSYGSGLRVIFPDTGAAMLARRDWGETVFQLGDLGSRFIPVENKIKPEDEAFLVVCPSSVEINSVEKLCYLAEDRPVVLLIPQLEDVSVVGIGYAARQLRERFLSILESCYYFRPLESAIVYRSYPSLWQVWLEKEDGYELISEQSTKPMGEALENLILKASSNNPDDSSNPANKAKKSGLFATMGRFLKALQQ
;
A
#
# COMPACT_ATOMS: atom_id res chain seq x y z
N MET A 1 -13.46 -10.52 9.72
CA MET A 1 -12.80 -10.06 8.48
C MET A 1 -12.06 -11.26 7.89
N THR A 2 -12.08 -11.45 6.57
CA THR A 2 -11.44 -12.59 5.90
C THR A 2 -10.36 -12.08 4.96
N LEU A 3 -9.27 -12.84 4.81
CA LEU A 3 -8.24 -12.54 3.81
C LEU A 3 -8.86 -12.48 2.40
N PRO A 4 -8.44 -11.51 1.56
CA PRO A 4 -8.88 -11.47 0.18
C PRO A 4 -8.25 -12.61 -0.62
N ASN A 5 -9.01 -13.21 -1.53
CA ASN A 5 -8.58 -14.31 -2.39
C ASN A 5 -8.26 -13.86 -3.83
N SER A 6 -8.44 -12.57 -4.15
CA SER A 6 -8.16 -11.97 -5.45
C SER A 6 -7.68 -10.53 -5.33
N LEU A 7 -7.13 -9.99 -6.43
CA LEU A 7 -6.75 -8.57 -6.50
C LEU A 7 -7.97 -7.66 -6.40
N GLU A 8 -9.08 -8.03 -7.03
CA GLU A 8 -10.35 -7.30 -6.95
C GLU A 8 -10.86 -7.23 -5.52
N GLU A 9 -10.90 -8.35 -4.79
CA GLU A 9 -11.27 -8.37 -3.37
C GLU A 9 -10.30 -7.53 -2.52
N THR A 10 -9.00 -7.59 -2.83
CA THR A 10 -7.99 -6.78 -2.15
C THR A 10 -8.26 -5.28 -2.34
N ILE A 11 -8.60 -4.86 -3.56
CA ILE A 11 -8.91 -3.46 -3.87
C ILE A 11 -10.20 -3.03 -3.18
N LEU A 12 -11.25 -3.84 -3.22
CA LEU A 12 -12.52 -3.55 -2.53
C LEU A 12 -12.33 -3.40 -1.01
N GLN A 13 -11.57 -4.30 -0.40
CA GLN A 13 -11.23 -4.20 1.03
C GLN A 13 -10.37 -2.96 1.33
N ALA A 14 -9.39 -2.66 0.48
CA ALA A 14 -8.54 -1.48 0.63
C ALA A 14 -9.36 -0.18 0.55
N LYS A 15 -10.30 -0.11 -0.39
CA LYS A 15 -11.23 1.01 -0.53
C LYS A 15 -12.09 1.20 0.72
N ALA A 16 -12.72 0.12 1.21
CA ALA A 16 -13.53 0.16 2.42
C ALA A 16 -12.72 0.60 3.66
N ALA A 17 -11.52 0.07 3.83
CA ALA A 17 -10.64 0.44 4.93
C ALA A 17 -10.18 1.91 4.86
N THR A 18 -9.88 2.39 3.65
CA THR A 18 -9.51 3.80 3.41
C THR A 18 -10.66 4.73 3.78
N GLN A 19 -11.89 4.40 3.33
CA GLN A 19 -13.08 5.19 3.63
C GLN A 19 -13.34 5.25 5.14
N LEU A 20 -13.32 4.10 5.83
CA LEU A 20 -13.51 4.04 7.28
C LEU A 20 -12.46 4.85 8.05
N ALA A 21 -11.19 4.81 7.61
CA ALA A 21 -10.12 5.58 8.23
C ALA A 21 -10.36 7.10 8.09
N ILE A 22 -10.72 7.56 6.89
CA ILE A 22 -11.00 8.98 6.62
C ILE A 22 -12.23 9.46 7.41
N GLU A 23 -13.31 8.68 7.44
CA GLU A 23 -14.52 8.96 8.21
C GLU A 23 -14.26 9.01 9.72
N SER A 24 -13.29 8.21 10.20
CA SER A 24 -12.83 8.22 11.59
C SER A 24 -11.88 9.39 11.92
N GLY A 25 -11.62 10.28 10.95
CA GLY A 25 -10.82 11.49 11.14
C GLY A 25 -9.35 11.37 10.70
N ALA A 26 -8.91 10.23 10.16
CA ALA A 26 -7.57 10.11 9.63
C ALA A 26 -7.41 11.01 8.39
N ARG A 27 -6.41 11.90 8.41
CA ARG A 27 -6.15 12.86 7.32
C ARG A 27 -5.01 12.45 6.40
N ARG A 28 -4.12 11.58 6.86
CA ARG A 28 -2.93 11.15 6.12
C ARG A 28 -2.88 9.63 6.20
N VAL A 29 -3.40 8.98 5.17
CA VAL A 29 -3.56 7.53 5.16
C VAL A 29 -2.72 6.93 4.03
N GLN A 30 -2.28 5.69 4.24
CA GLN A 30 -1.60 4.92 3.21
C GLN A 30 -2.26 3.55 2.98
N VAL A 31 -2.28 3.16 1.71
CA VAL A 31 -2.76 1.87 1.23
C VAL A 31 -1.57 1.12 0.64
N GLU A 32 -1.07 0.15 1.38
CA GLU A 32 0.17 -0.56 1.09
C GLU A 32 -0.14 -1.95 0.50
N LEU A 33 -0.11 -2.06 -0.83
CA LEU A 33 -0.20 -3.34 -1.52
C LEU A 33 1.23 -3.79 -1.87
N VAL A 34 1.84 -4.63 -1.05
CA VAL A 34 3.23 -5.09 -1.23
C VAL A 34 3.23 -6.38 -2.04
N ILE A 35 2.74 -6.28 -3.27
CA ILE A 35 2.65 -7.39 -4.24
C ILE A 35 3.69 -7.13 -5.35
N PRO A 36 4.42 -8.16 -5.82
CA PRO A 36 5.33 -8.00 -6.96
C PRO A 36 4.63 -7.34 -8.14
N GLU A 37 5.33 -6.44 -8.83
CA GLU A 37 4.87 -5.75 -10.05
C GLU A 37 3.62 -4.87 -9.89
N ILE A 38 3.10 -4.68 -8.67
CA ILE A 38 1.91 -3.84 -8.42
C ILE A 38 2.06 -2.40 -8.91
N ALA A 39 3.28 -1.87 -8.92
CA ALA A 39 3.60 -0.54 -9.42
C ALA A 39 3.32 -0.39 -10.93
N LEU A 40 3.36 -1.48 -11.70
CA LEU A 40 2.99 -1.47 -13.12
C LEU A 40 1.48 -1.20 -13.31
N GLN A 41 0.68 -1.49 -12.30
CA GLN A 41 -0.77 -1.23 -12.27
C GLN A 41 -1.14 0.09 -11.61
N ALA A 42 -0.16 0.95 -11.29
CA ALA A 42 -0.39 2.19 -10.56
C ALA A 42 -1.49 3.06 -11.19
N GLN A 43 -1.51 3.19 -12.52
CA GLN A 43 -2.54 3.95 -13.22
C GLN A 43 -3.93 3.31 -13.09
N ALA A 44 -4.06 2.01 -13.38
CA ALA A 44 -5.35 1.32 -13.30
C ALA A 44 -5.92 1.36 -11.87
N LEU A 45 -5.07 1.08 -10.88
CA LEU A 45 -5.42 1.15 -9.46
C LEU A 45 -5.82 2.56 -9.05
N ALA A 46 -5.07 3.58 -9.47
CA ALA A 46 -5.39 4.97 -9.14
C ALA A 46 -6.74 5.39 -9.72
N LEU A 47 -7.01 5.05 -10.99
CA LEU A 47 -8.28 5.35 -11.64
C LEU A 47 -9.44 4.68 -10.88
N ASP A 48 -9.30 3.40 -10.54
CA ASP A 48 -10.30 2.69 -9.75
C ASP A 48 -10.48 3.33 -8.35
N PHE A 49 -9.39 3.71 -7.67
CA PHE A 49 -9.43 4.38 -6.37
C PHE A 49 -10.10 5.76 -6.40
N THR A 50 -10.17 6.44 -7.56
CA THR A 50 -10.86 7.73 -7.65
C THR A 50 -12.34 7.66 -7.28
N SER A 51 -12.98 6.48 -7.43
CA SER A 51 -14.39 6.28 -7.07
C SER A 51 -14.68 6.51 -5.59
N LEU A 52 -13.68 6.40 -4.70
CA LEU A 52 -13.83 6.74 -3.28
C LEU A 52 -14.08 8.23 -3.05
N PHE A 53 -13.75 9.06 -4.05
CA PHE A 53 -13.73 10.50 -3.96
C PHE A 53 -14.73 11.14 -4.94
N ASP A 54 -15.68 10.39 -5.47
CA ASP A 54 -16.68 10.88 -6.44
C ASP A 54 -17.43 12.12 -5.90
N SER A 55 -17.67 12.18 -4.59
CA SER A 55 -18.32 13.32 -3.93
C SER A 55 -17.52 14.63 -4.00
N TYR A 56 -16.20 14.58 -4.18
CA TYR A 56 -15.35 15.76 -4.34
C TYR A 56 -15.36 16.29 -5.78
N GLY A 57 -15.67 15.44 -6.78
CA GLY A 57 -15.64 15.82 -8.19
C GLY A 57 -14.31 16.51 -8.59
N SER A 58 -14.38 17.76 -9.04
CA SER A 58 -13.21 18.55 -9.41
C SER A 58 -12.30 18.96 -8.25
N GLY A 59 -12.76 18.78 -7.00
CA GLY A 59 -11.96 18.99 -5.79
C GLY A 59 -10.96 17.85 -5.53
N LEU A 60 -11.11 16.68 -6.16
CA LEU A 60 -10.09 15.64 -6.08
C LEU A 60 -8.88 16.02 -6.95
N ARG A 61 -7.68 15.95 -6.38
CA ARG A 61 -6.43 16.00 -7.13
C ARG A 61 -5.68 14.67 -7.05
N VAL A 62 -5.56 14.00 -8.20
CA VAL A 62 -4.72 12.80 -8.37
C VAL A 62 -3.31 13.24 -8.77
N ILE A 63 -2.32 12.83 -7.99
CA ILE A 63 -0.93 13.29 -8.08
C ILE A 63 -0.02 12.09 -8.34
N PHE A 64 0.73 12.15 -9.45
CA PHE A 64 1.76 11.16 -9.76
C PHE A 64 3.16 11.60 -9.28
N PRO A 65 4.15 10.69 -9.20
CA PRO A 65 5.48 11.02 -8.71
C PRO A 65 6.18 12.08 -9.57
N ASP A 66 5.99 12.02 -10.89
CA ASP A 66 6.61 12.91 -11.84
C ASP A 66 5.68 13.31 -13.00
N THR A 67 6.09 14.33 -13.76
CA THR A 67 5.32 14.86 -14.90
C THR A 67 5.13 13.83 -16.02
N GLY A 68 6.07 12.92 -16.24
CA GLY A 68 5.95 11.87 -17.25
C GLY A 68 4.82 10.89 -16.92
N ALA A 69 4.78 10.39 -15.68
CA ALA A 69 3.70 9.54 -15.20
C ALA A 69 2.33 10.26 -15.23
N ALA A 70 2.28 11.53 -14.82
CA ALA A 70 1.05 12.34 -14.88
C ALA A 70 0.54 12.55 -16.31
N MET A 71 1.45 12.82 -17.26
CA MET A 71 1.10 13.01 -18.68
C MET A 71 0.65 11.71 -19.34
N LEU A 72 1.26 10.58 -18.96
CA LEU A 72 0.85 9.25 -19.41
C LEU A 72 -0.58 8.96 -18.95
N ALA A 73 -0.89 9.17 -17.66
CA ALA A 73 -2.23 9.03 -17.13
C ALA A 73 -3.25 9.93 -17.82
N ARG A 74 -2.91 11.20 -18.05
CA ARG A 74 -3.78 12.13 -18.78
C ARG A 74 -4.09 11.65 -20.21
N ARG A 75 -3.09 11.12 -20.92
CA ARG A 75 -3.29 10.56 -22.27
C ARG A 75 -4.23 9.36 -22.23
N ASP A 76 -4.04 8.46 -21.27
CA ASP A 76 -4.75 7.18 -21.22
C ASP A 76 -6.19 7.33 -20.67
N TRP A 77 -6.41 8.24 -19.73
CA TRP A 77 -7.72 8.44 -19.10
C TRP A 77 -8.60 9.45 -19.83
N GLY A 78 -8.02 10.33 -20.65
CA GLY A 78 -8.75 11.37 -21.35
C GLY A 78 -9.30 12.45 -20.40
N GLU A 79 -10.51 12.93 -20.68
CA GLU A 79 -11.18 13.91 -19.82
C GLU A 79 -11.66 13.25 -18.52
N THR A 80 -11.31 13.87 -17.40
CA THR A 80 -11.65 13.41 -16.05
C THR A 80 -12.34 14.53 -15.29
N VAL A 81 -13.25 14.17 -14.37
CA VAL A 81 -13.94 15.17 -13.52
C VAL A 81 -12.98 15.75 -12.48
N PHE A 82 -12.03 14.94 -12.01
CA PHE A 82 -10.99 15.31 -11.06
C PHE A 82 -9.77 15.95 -11.74
N GLN A 83 -8.87 16.51 -10.94
CA GLN A 83 -7.64 17.15 -11.40
C GLN A 83 -6.47 16.18 -11.44
N LEU A 84 -5.67 16.24 -12.50
CA LEU A 84 -4.42 15.49 -12.63
C LEU A 84 -3.20 16.39 -12.41
N GLY A 85 -2.23 15.90 -11.64
CA GLY A 85 -0.98 16.61 -11.37
C GLY A 85 0.20 15.68 -11.07
N ASP A 86 1.31 16.31 -10.69
CA ASP A 86 2.54 15.64 -10.24
C ASP A 86 3.07 16.32 -8.96
N LEU A 87 4.01 15.68 -8.27
CA LEU A 87 4.64 16.20 -7.04
C LEU A 87 5.61 17.37 -7.27
N GLY A 88 5.63 17.91 -8.49
CA GLY A 88 6.48 19.01 -8.87
C GLY A 88 7.88 18.57 -9.30
N SER A 89 8.70 19.58 -9.55
CA SER A 89 10.11 19.43 -9.85
C SER A 89 10.89 20.49 -9.08
N ARG A 90 12.22 20.45 -9.19
CA ARG A 90 13.09 21.51 -8.65
C ARG A 90 12.74 22.92 -9.12
N PHE A 91 12.09 23.06 -10.28
CA PHE A 91 11.73 24.35 -10.87
C PHE A 91 10.30 24.78 -10.56
N ILE A 92 9.40 23.82 -10.40
CA ILE A 92 7.98 24.05 -10.10
C ILE A 92 7.64 23.17 -8.90
N PRO A 93 7.84 23.66 -7.66
CA PRO A 93 7.63 22.87 -6.46
C PRO A 93 6.14 22.55 -6.26
N VAL A 94 5.85 21.53 -5.44
CA VAL A 94 4.49 21.07 -5.15
C VAL A 94 3.56 22.19 -4.65
N GLU A 95 4.10 23.14 -3.87
CA GLU A 95 3.35 24.29 -3.34
C GLU A 95 2.72 25.18 -4.42
N ASN A 96 3.32 25.25 -5.62
CA ASN A 96 2.76 26.00 -6.74
C ASN A 96 1.69 25.21 -7.52
N LYS A 97 1.50 23.93 -7.19
CA LYS A 97 0.57 23.02 -7.88
C LYS A 97 -0.71 22.76 -7.10
N ILE A 98 -0.68 22.98 -5.79
CA ILE A 98 -1.84 22.82 -4.91
C ILE A 98 -2.64 24.12 -4.90
N LYS A 99 -3.95 23.98 -5.09
CA LYS A 99 -4.90 25.08 -5.17
C LYS A 99 -5.82 25.10 -3.94
N PRO A 100 -6.43 26.25 -3.63
CA PRO A 100 -7.45 26.34 -2.59
C PRO A 100 -8.68 25.46 -2.88
N GLU A 101 -9.01 25.25 -4.15
CA GLU A 101 -10.16 24.44 -4.57
C GLU A 101 -9.89 22.92 -4.53
N ASP A 102 -8.65 22.50 -4.28
CA ASP A 102 -8.35 21.09 -4.07
C ASP A 102 -8.85 20.69 -2.66
N GLU A 103 -9.71 19.70 -2.57
CA GLU A 103 -10.38 19.27 -1.34
C GLU A 103 -9.90 17.90 -0.85
N ALA A 104 -9.34 17.07 -1.73
CA ALA A 104 -8.76 15.76 -1.41
C ALA A 104 -7.60 15.41 -2.34
N PHE A 105 -6.64 14.62 -1.85
CA PHE A 105 -5.44 14.25 -2.60
C PHE A 105 -5.24 12.74 -2.66
N LEU A 106 -5.11 12.20 -3.87
CA LEU A 106 -4.70 10.82 -4.12
C LEU A 106 -3.30 10.82 -4.71
N VAL A 107 -2.29 10.47 -3.93
CA VAL A 107 -0.89 10.43 -4.34
C VAL A 107 -0.54 9.01 -4.74
N VAL A 108 -0.19 8.82 -6.01
CA VAL A 108 -0.05 7.51 -6.65
C VAL A 108 1.41 7.07 -6.63
N CYS A 109 1.68 5.91 -6.03
CA CYS A 109 2.97 5.22 -6.05
C CYS A 109 4.21 6.11 -5.72
N PRO A 110 4.17 7.01 -4.72
CA PRO A 110 5.35 7.81 -4.38
C PRO A 110 6.45 6.91 -3.82
N SER A 111 7.71 7.26 -4.09
CA SER A 111 8.88 6.53 -3.57
C SER A 111 9.62 7.31 -2.49
N SER A 112 10.68 6.72 -1.96
CA SER A 112 11.59 7.39 -1.02
C SER A 112 12.20 8.69 -1.58
N VAL A 113 12.28 8.84 -2.90
CA VAL A 113 12.79 10.05 -3.57
C VAL A 113 11.85 11.24 -3.35
N GLU A 114 10.54 11.01 -3.33
CA GLU A 114 9.53 12.06 -3.26
C GLU A 114 9.11 12.43 -1.84
N ILE A 115 9.68 11.83 -0.78
CA ILE A 115 9.24 12.03 0.62
C ILE A 115 9.12 13.52 0.97
N ASN A 116 10.10 14.34 0.62
CA ASN A 116 10.06 15.78 0.92
C ASN A 116 8.86 16.49 0.25
N SER A 117 8.57 16.16 -1.00
CA SER A 117 7.44 16.74 -1.74
C SER A 117 6.11 16.27 -1.17
N VAL A 118 5.98 14.97 -0.84
CA VAL A 118 4.77 14.42 -0.24
C VAL A 118 4.55 14.99 1.17
N GLU A 119 5.60 15.11 1.97
CA GLU A 119 5.50 15.71 3.29
C GLU A 119 5.04 17.17 3.21
N LYS A 120 5.61 17.94 2.28
CA LYS A 120 5.20 19.31 2.02
C LYS A 120 3.74 19.38 1.58
N LEU A 121 3.30 18.46 0.71
CA LEU A 121 1.90 18.31 0.32
C LEU A 121 1.01 18.04 1.54
N CYS A 122 1.39 17.11 2.42
CA CYS A 122 0.66 16.80 3.65
C CYS A 122 0.55 18.00 4.62
N TYR A 123 1.52 18.91 4.60
CA TYR A 123 1.45 20.16 5.35
C TYR A 123 0.47 21.14 4.69
N LEU A 124 0.58 21.32 3.37
CA LEU A 124 -0.31 22.20 2.60
C LEU A 124 -1.75 21.73 2.61
N ALA A 125 -1.99 20.42 2.65
CA ALA A 125 -3.33 19.83 2.68
C ALA A 125 -4.11 20.24 3.94
N GLU A 126 -3.44 20.60 5.04
CA GLU A 126 -4.08 20.93 6.32
C GLU A 126 -5.02 19.80 6.75
N ASP A 127 -6.32 20.06 6.87
CA ASP A 127 -7.34 19.08 7.26
C ASP A 127 -7.88 18.24 6.10
N ARG A 128 -7.46 18.52 4.86
CA ARG A 128 -7.89 17.79 3.66
C ARG A 128 -7.25 16.40 3.61
N PRO A 129 -8.02 15.34 3.29
CA PRO A 129 -7.47 13.99 3.26
C PRO A 129 -6.41 13.81 2.17
N VAL A 130 -5.29 13.19 2.54
CA VAL A 130 -4.22 12.73 1.65
C VAL A 130 -4.13 11.22 1.75
N VAL A 131 -4.32 10.55 0.62
CA VAL A 131 -4.20 9.09 0.48
C VAL A 131 -2.98 8.76 -0.36
N LEU A 132 -2.05 8.02 0.23
CA LEU A 132 -0.90 7.45 -0.45
C LEU A 132 -1.26 6.06 -0.94
N LEU A 133 -1.45 5.92 -2.25
CA LEU A 133 -1.77 4.63 -2.87
C LEU A 133 -0.48 3.93 -3.30
N ILE A 134 -0.31 2.68 -2.88
CA ILE A 134 0.84 1.81 -3.18
C ILE A 134 2.22 2.48 -2.98
N PRO A 135 2.46 3.21 -1.87
CA PRO A 135 3.71 3.92 -1.66
C PRO A 135 4.91 2.97 -1.58
N GLN A 136 6.02 3.33 -2.23
CA GLN A 136 7.28 2.59 -2.26
C GLN A 136 8.31 3.23 -1.31
N LEU A 137 7.93 3.35 -0.03
CA LEU A 137 8.69 4.11 0.98
C LEU A 137 9.63 3.24 1.84
N GLU A 138 9.44 1.92 1.83
CA GLU A 138 10.16 0.99 2.72
C GLU A 138 11.36 0.30 2.08
N ASP A 139 11.72 0.68 0.85
CA ASP A 139 12.67 -0.09 0.04
C ASP A 139 14.00 -0.35 0.80
N VAL A 140 14.20 -1.64 1.07
CA VAL A 140 15.29 -2.26 1.84
C VAL A 140 16.61 -2.19 1.06
N SER A 141 16.56 -1.79 -0.21
CA SER A 141 17.72 -1.72 -1.12
C SER A 141 18.60 -0.49 -0.94
N VAL A 142 18.22 0.50 -0.13
CA VAL A 142 19.04 1.71 0.05
C VAL A 142 20.11 1.53 1.14
N VAL A 143 21.03 0.60 0.90
CA VAL A 143 22.33 0.60 1.59
C VAL A 143 23.07 1.88 1.14
N GLY A 144 23.30 2.81 2.08
CA GLY A 144 24.08 4.03 1.80
C GLY A 144 23.31 5.36 1.85
N ILE A 145 21.98 5.37 2.05
CA ILE A 145 21.32 6.60 2.52
C ILE A 145 21.76 6.85 3.94
N GLY A 146 22.60 7.87 4.14
CA GLY A 146 23.10 8.20 5.47
C GLY A 146 21.99 8.35 6.52
N TYR A 147 22.39 8.36 7.79
CA TYR A 147 21.50 8.45 8.96
C TYR A 147 20.37 9.50 8.80
N ALA A 148 20.67 10.67 8.26
CA ALA A 148 19.71 11.76 8.06
C ALA A 148 18.51 11.37 7.17
N ALA A 149 18.75 10.65 6.08
CA ALA A 149 17.69 10.22 5.17
C ALA A 149 16.81 9.11 5.78
N ARG A 150 17.40 8.23 6.60
CA ARG A 150 16.64 7.24 7.38
C ARG A 150 15.74 7.90 8.41
N GLN A 151 16.28 8.85 9.17
CA GLN A 151 15.53 9.60 10.17
C GLN A 151 14.37 10.40 9.54
N LEU A 152 14.62 11.02 8.39
CA LEU A 152 13.59 11.74 7.63
C LEU A 152 12.45 10.80 7.21
N ARG A 153 12.80 9.61 6.69
CA ARG A 153 11.83 8.59 6.32
C ARG A 153 11.03 8.07 7.51
N GLU A 154 11.69 7.73 8.62
CA GLU A 154 11.03 7.24 9.84
C GLU A 154 10.04 8.27 10.40
N ARG A 155 10.45 9.54 10.44
CA ARG A 155 9.61 10.66 10.86
C ARG A 155 8.43 10.89 9.93
N PHE A 156 8.60 10.68 8.63
CA PHE A 156 7.50 10.79 7.68
C PHE A 156 6.52 9.62 7.81
N LEU A 157 7.01 8.39 7.96
CA LEU A 157 6.15 7.22 8.16
C LEU A 157 5.35 7.30 9.46
N SER A 158 5.90 7.90 10.52
CA SER A 158 5.21 8.00 11.82
C SER A 158 3.98 8.92 11.83
N ILE A 159 3.81 9.77 10.80
CA ILE A 159 2.63 10.65 10.68
C ILE A 159 1.56 10.08 9.75
N LEU A 160 1.77 8.89 9.18
CA LEU A 160 0.86 8.22 8.26
C LEU A 160 0.10 7.12 8.99
N GLU A 161 -1.21 7.04 8.74
CA GLU A 161 -2.03 5.91 9.20
C GLU A 161 -2.09 4.84 8.11
N SER A 162 -1.53 3.65 8.37
CA SER A 162 -1.68 2.50 7.48
C SER A 162 -3.09 1.94 7.58
N CYS A 163 -3.98 2.40 6.70
CA CYS A 163 -5.38 1.98 6.69
C CYS A 163 -5.58 0.59 6.07
N TYR A 164 -4.75 0.22 5.10
CA TYR A 164 -4.77 -1.10 4.51
C TYR A 164 -3.35 -1.55 4.18
N TYR A 165 -3.03 -2.80 4.50
CA TYR A 165 -1.75 -3.41 4.20
C TYR A 165 -1.96 -4.86 3.76
N PHE A 166 -1.35 -5.24 2.64
CA PHE A 166 -1.35 -6.61 2.17
C PHE A 166 0.03 -6.97 1.63
N ARG A 167 0.73 -7.89 2.31
CA ARG A 167 2.01 -8.43 1.87
C ARG A 167 1.99 -9.96 1.92
N PRO A 168 1.89 -10.64 0.76
CA PRO A 168 2.18 -12.05 0.69
C PRO A 168 3.69 -12.31 0.86
N LEU A 169 4.01 -13.38 1.58
CA LEU A 169 5.34 -13.95 1.78
C LEU A 169 5.33 -15.41 1.32
N GLU A 170 6.48 -16.10 1.42
CA GLU A 170 6.58 -17.50 0.95
C GLU A 170 5.68 -18.48 1.69
N SER A 171 5.37 -18.26 2.97
CA SER A 171 4.49 -19.16 3.75
C SER A 171 3.53 -18.41 4.67
N ALA A 172 3.42 -17.09 4.50
CA ALA A 172 2.65 -16.24 5.38
C ALA A 172 2.10 -15.01 4.65
N ILE A 173 1.12 -14.35 5.24
CA ILE A 173 0.62 -13.04 4.81
C ILE A 173 0.66 -12.11 6.01
N VAL A 174 1.24 -10.91 5.81
CA VAL A 174 1.06 -9.80 6.75
C VAL A 174 -0.07 -8.94 6.21
N TYR A 175 -1.08 -8.75 7.04
CA TYR A 175 -2.34 -8.11 6.66
C TYR A 175 -2.74 -7.05 7.67
N ARG A 176 -3.32 -5.95 7.19
CA ARG A 176 -4.06 -5.00 8.01
C ARG A 176 -5.22 -4.43 7.20
N SER A 177 -6.37 -4.28 7.86
CA SER A 177 -7.50 -3.55 7.30
C SER A 177 -8.20 -2.80 8.42
N TYR A 178 -8.16 -1.47 8.35
CA TYR A 178 -8.67 -0.57 9.38
C TYR A 178 -10.14 -0.88 9.70
N PRO A 179 -10.55 -0.90 10.98
CA PRO A 179 -9.78 -0.55 12.18
C PRO A 179 -9.02 -1.71 12.85
N SER A 180 -8.91 -2.87 12.18
CA SER A 180 -8.31 -4.06 12.76
C SER A 180 -6.81 -3.89 13.03
N LEU A 181 -6.30 -4.67 13.99
CA LEU A 181 -4.88 -4.79 14.29
C LEU A 181 -4.09 -5.35 13.10
N TRP A 182 -2.76 -5.27 13.20
CA TRP A 182 -1.89 -5.97 12.27
C TRP A 182 -2.00 -7.47 12.50
N GLN A 183 -2.15 -8.23 11.42
CA GLN A 183 -2.36 -9.67 11.47
C GLN A 183 -1.24 -10.38 10.72
N VAL A 184 -0.82 -11.52 11.26
CA VAL A 184 0.06 -12.47 10.57
C VAL A 184 -0.71 -13.76 10.37
N TRP A 185 -0.84 -14.16 9.12
CA TRP A 185 -1.52 -15.39 8.71
C TRP A 185 -0.49 -16.36 8.17
N LEU A 186 -0.55 -17.63 8.57
CA LEU A 186 0.36 -18.68 8.13
C LEU A 186 -0.37 -19.61 7.16
N GLU A 187 0.30 -20.01 6.08
CA GLU A 187 -0.22 -21.01 5.15
C GLU A 187 -0.29 -22.39 5.84
N LYS A 188 -1.39 -23.10 5.61
CA LYS A 188 -1.71 -24.46 6.04
C LYS A 188 -2.24 -25.25 4.84
N GLU A 189 -2.48 -26.55 4.99
CA GLU A 189 -2.94 -27.40 3.88
C GLU A 189 -4.25 -26.89 3.23
N ASP A 190 -5.18 -26.36 4.04
CA ASP A 190 -6.50 -25.91 3.60
C ASP A 190 -6.65 -24.37 3.47
N GLY A 191 -5.54 -23.62 3.45
CA GLY A 191 -5.56 -22.16 3.29
C GLY A 191 -4.69 -21.42 4.29
N TYR A 192 -5.20 -20.33 4.85
CA TYR A 192 -4.45 -19.48 5.78
C TYR A 192 -5.10 -19.44 7.16
N GLU A 193 -4.27 -19.55 8.20
CA GLU A 193 -4.68 -19.47 9.61
C GLU A 193 -4.06 -18.23 10.27
N LEU A 194 -4.86 -17.48 11.04
CA LEU A 194 -4.37 -16.34 11.81
C LEU A 194 -3.50 -16.85 12.98
N ILE A 195 -2.21 -16.49 12.98
CA ILE A 195 -1.27 -16.93 14.02
C ILE A 195 -0.90 -15.84 15.03
N SER A 196 -1.15 -14.56 14.71
CA SER A 196 -0.80 -13.44 15.58
C SER A 196 -1.53 -12.16 15.20
N GLU A 197 -1.89 -11.37 16.21
CA GLU A 197 -2.31 -9.97 16.07
C GLU A 197 -1.36 -9.06 16.83
N GLN A 198 -1.01 -7.91 16.25
CA GLN A 198 -0.03 -6.96 16.76
C GLN A 198 -0.57 -5.52 16.68
N SER A 199 -0.25 -4.70 17.68
CA SER A 199 -0.60 -3.28 17.67
C SER A 199 0.21 -2.47 16.65
N THR A 200 1.39 -2.98 16.26
CA THR A 200 2.30 -2.34 15.31
C THR A 200 2.68 -3.29 14.18
N LYS A 201 3.09 -2.74 13.04
CA LYS A 201 3.51 -3.51 11.86
C LYS A 201 4.63 -4.51 12.20
N PRO A 202 4.40 -5.84 12.10
CA PRO A 202 5.45 -6.82 12.33
C PRO A 202 6.42 -6.85 11.15
N MET A 203 7.72 -6.69 11.41
CA MET A 203 8.77 -6.69 10.38
C MET A 203 10.05 -7.38 10.88
N GLY A 204 10.92 -7.76 9.95
CA GLY A 204 12.24 -8.33 10.22
C GLY A 204 12.19 -9.50 11.21
N GLU A 205 13.11 -9.51 12.17
CA GLU A 205 13.23 -10.58 13.17
C GLU A 205 11.95 -10.79 13.99
N ALA A 206 11.19 -9.74 14.29
CA ALA A 206 9.93 -9.86 15.03
C ALA A 206 8.89 -10.67 14.25
N LEU A 207 8.79 -10.45 12.94
CA LEU A 207 7.91 -11.21 12.05
C LEU A 207 8.40 -12.66 11.88
N GLU A 208 9.70 -12.84 11.66
CA GLU A 208 10.30 -14.17 11.52
C GLU A 208 10.07 -15.04 12.76
N ASN A 209 10.22 -14.45 13.95
CA ASN A 209 9.97 -15.13 15.22
C ASN A 209 8.50 -15.55 15.41
N LEU A 210 7.54 -14.74 14.94
CA LEU A 210 6.12 -15.10 14.98
C LEU A 210 5.85 -16.32 14.09
N ILE A 211 6.37 -16.31 12.87
CA ILE A 211 6.22 -17.40 11.91
C ILE A 211 6.87 -18.68 12.44
N LEU A 212 8.12 -18.60 12.92
CA LEU A 212 8.86 -19.78 13.42
C LEU A 212 8.19 -20.44 14.62
N LYS A 213 7.68 -19.65 15.57
CA LYS A 213 6.97 -20.17 16.75
C LYS A 213 5.69 -20.89 16.36
N ALA A 214 4.92 -20.34 15.42
CA ALA A 214 3.69 -20.95 14.94
C ALA A 214 3.93 -22.24 14.14
N SER A 215 5.00 -22.29 13.34
CA SER A 215 5.39 -23.50 12.60
C SER A 215 5.92 -24.61 13.51
N SER A 216 6.60 -24.26 14.61
CA SER A 216 7.20 -25.22 15.55
C SER A 216 6.18 -25.84 16.53
N ASN A 217 5.05 -25.15 16.76
CA ASN A 217 3.97 -25.64 17.63
C ASN A 217 3.01 -26.62 16.92
N ASN A 218 3.26 -26.97 15.66
CA ASN A 218 2.57 -28.06 14.96
C ASN A 218 3.25 -29.40 15.33
N PRO A 219 2.65 -30.28 16.15
CA PRO A 219 3.29 -31.52 16.60
C PRO A 219 3.51 -32.54 15.47
N ASP A 220 2.86 -32.36 14.31
CA ASP A 220 2.84 -33.35 13.22
C ASP A 220 3.98 -33.24 12.19
N ASP A 221 4.85 -32.21 12.27
CA ASP A 221 5.88 -31.98 11.22
C ASP A 221 7.31 -32.33 11.65
N SER A 222 7.48 -32.92 12.83
CA SER A 222 8.81 -33.26 13.38
C SER A 222 9.38 -34.61 12.92
N SER A 223 8.74 -35.31 11.96
CA SER A 223 9.26 -36.59 11.47
C SER A 223 8.88 -36.94 10.03
N ASN A 224 9.31 -36.17 9.02
CA ASN A 224 9.61 -36.78 7.70
C ASN A 224 10.43 -35.89 6.76
N PRO A 225 11.61 -36.33 6.27
CA PRO A 225 12.38 -35.57 5.26
C PRO A 225 11.75 -35.56 3.85
N ALA A 226 10.55 -36.13 3.68
CA ALA A 226 9.87 -36.29 2.39
C ALA A 226 8.91 -35.14 1.99
N ASN A 227 8.63 -34.17 2.86
CA ASN A 227 7.67 -33.09 2.57
C ASN A 227 8.24 -31.88 1.80
N LYS A 228 9.44 -31.99 1.22
CA LYS A 228 9.98 -30.99 0.26
C LYS A 228 9.21 -30.89 -1.07
N ALA A 229 8.14 -31.67 -1.25
CA ALA A 229 7.40 -31.81 -2.50
C ALA A 229 5.89 -31.58 -2.35
N LYS A 230 5.46 -30.44 -1.78
CA LYS A 230 4.13 -29.87 -2.04
C LYS A 230 4.19 -28.36 -2.29
N LYS A 231 4.91 -27.99 -3.35
CA LYS A 231 4.89 -26.66 -3.96
C LYS A 231 3.61 -26.43 -4.79
N SER A 232 2.42 -26.73 -4.25
CA SER A 232 1.15 -26.57 -5.00
C SER A 232 0.26 -25.42 -4.53
N GLY A 233 0.47 -24.88 -3.32
CA GLY A 233 -0.32 -23.76 -2.79
C GLY A 233 0.10 -22.38 -3.33
N LEU A 234 1.41 -22.15 -3.40
CA LEU A 234 2.00 -20.85 -3.78
C LEU A 234 1.74 -20.43 -5.23
N PHE A 235 1.59 -21.37 -6.15
CA PHE A 235 1.32 -21.06 -7.56
C PHE A 235 -0.15 -20.79 -7.85
N ALA A 236 -1.07 -21.23 -7.01
CA ALA A 236 -2.50 -21.06 -7.27
C ALA A 236 -2.98 -19.65 -6.91
N THR A 237 -2.53 -19.09 -5.79
CA THR A 237 -2.86 -17.72 -5.38
C THR A 237 -2.01 -16.71 -6.15
N MET A 238 -0.68 -16.84 -6.15
CA MET A 238 0.20 -15.95 -6.92
C MET A 238 -0.07 -16.03 -8.43
N GLY A 239 -0.36 -17.23 -8.97
CA GLY A 239 -0.72 -17.39 -10.37
C GLY A 239 -2.07 -16.75 -10.73
N ARG A 240 -3.03 -16.68 -9.80
CA ARG A 240 -4.28 -15.90 -10.01
C ARG A 240 -4.03 -14.41 -9.92
N PHE A 241 -3.22 -13.94 -8.97
CA PHE A 241 -2.83 -12.53 -8.86
C PHE A 241 -2.05 -12.07 -10.10
N LEU A 242 -0.99 -12.79 -10.52
CA LEU A 242 -0.20 -12.47 -11.72
C LEU A 242 -1.02 -12.56 -13.02
N LYS A 243 -1.95 -13.51 -13.13
CA LYS A 243 -2.82 -13.64 -14.31
C LYS A 243 -3.85 -12.51 -14.42
N ALA A 244 -4.26 -11.91 -13.29
CA ALA A 244 -5.11 -10.72 -13.27
C ALA A 244 -4.33 -9.43 -13.62
N LEU A 245 -3.01 -9.39 -13.41
CA LEU A 245 -2.14 -8.26 -13.81
C LEU A 245 -1.82 -8.23 -15.32
N GLN A 246 -2.08 -9.33 -16.04
CA GLN A 246 -1.77 -9.48 -17.47
C GLN A 246 -2.97 -9.24 -18.40
N GLN A 247 -4.13 -8.85 -17.87
CA GLN A 247 -5.33 -8.54 -18.65
C GLN A 247 -5.55 -7.04 -18.79
#